data_AF-F8NB21-F1
#
_entry.id   AF-F8NB21-F1
#
_cell.length_a   1.000
_cell.length_b   1.000
_cell.length_c   1.000
_cell.angle_alpha   90.00
_cell.angle_beta   90.00
_cell.angle_gamma   90.00
#
_symmetry.space_group_name_H-M   'P 1'
#
loop_
_entity.id
_entity.type
_entity.pdbx_description
1 polymer ?
#
loop_
_entity_poly.entity_id
_entity_poly.type
_entity_poly.pdbx_seq_one_letter_code
_entity_poly.pdbx_strand_id
1 'polypeptide(L)'
;MKREIYLISLLLSLLLVACGSTDNYGYPSHITFEKDGGTKVCSGTSGCYQVEIHDYNGDGNTTYSKGENDTIIATYDWLTVKFRLYTEVLKITALPNTTGKKRTLYLSGMVNDFSADIKVTQH
;
A
#
# COMPACT_ATOMS: atom_id res chain seq x y z
N MET A 1 -36.81 8.42 -26.10
CA MET A 1 -35.63 9.27 -26.33
C MET A 1 -35.23 10.10 -25.11
N LYS A 2 -36.07 11.00 -24.57
CA LYS A 2 -35.71 11.80 -23.37
C LYS A 2 -35.41 10.94 -22.12
N ARG A 3 -36.25 9.92 -21.83
CA ARG A 3 -36.07 9.02 -20.67
C ARG A 3 -34.78 8.18 -20.73
N GLU A 4 -34.43 7.69 -21.92
CA GLU A 4 -33.18 6.94 -22.16
C GLU A 4 -31.95 7.82 -21.94
N ILE A 5 -31.99 9.09 -22.38
CA ILE A 5 -30.91 10.07 -22.16
C ILE A 5 -30.74 10.38 -20.67
N TYR A 6 -31.84 10.50 -19.91
CA TYR A 6 -31.78 10.71 -18.45
C TYR A 6 -31.17 9.51 -17.71
N LEU A 7 -31.53 8.29 -18.10
CA LEU A 7 -30.95 7.06 -17.53
C LEU A 7 -29.46 6.95 -17.83
N ILE A 8 -29.05 7.22 -19.07
CA ILE A 8 -27.65 7.23 -19.48
C ILE A 8 -26.89 8.32 -18.72
N SER A 9 -27.45 9.52 -18.58
CA SER A 9 -26.83 10.62 -17.82
C SER A 9 -26.66 10.27 -16.34
N LEU A 10 -27.65 9.63 -15.72
CA LEU A 10 -27.58 9.20 -14.32
C LEU A 10 -26.51 8.11 -14.10
N LEU A 11 -26.45 7.12 -15.00
CA LEU A 11 -25.43 6.08 -15.01
C LEU A 11 -24.03 6.66 -15.23
N LEU A 12 -23.88 7.66 -16.10
CA LEU A 12 -22.60 8.32 -16.36
C LEU A 12 -22.12 9.14 -15.15
N SER A 13 -23.05 9.79 -14.43
CA SER A 13 -22.74 10.49 -13.18
C SER A 13 -22.29 9.54 -12.07
N LEU A 14 -22.88 8.34 -11.99
CA LEU A 14 -22.47 7.28 -11.05
C LEU A 14 -21.06 6.74 -11.35
N LEU A 15 -20.67 6.67 -12.62
CA LEU A 15 -19.33 6.22 -13.02
C LEU A 15 -18.22 7.22 -12.64
N LEU A 16 -18.52 8.52 -12.56
CA LEU A 16 -17.55 9.55 -12.20
C LEU A 16 -17.17 9.54 -10.70
N VAL A 17 -17.98 8.91 -9.84
CA VAL A 17 -17.72 8.80 -8.39
C VAL A 17 -16.79 7.62 -8.06
N ALA A 18 -16.62 6.67 -8.98
CA ALA A 18 -15.83 5.45 -8.75
C ALA A 18 -14.30 5.64 -8.95
N CYS A 19 -13.84 6.85 -9.24
CA CYS A 19 -12.42 7.10 -9.53
C CYS A 19 -11.65 7.34 -8.22
N GLY A 20 -10.96 6.31 -7.72
CA GLY A 20 -9.91 6.46 -6.70
C GLY A 20 -8.73 7.30 -7.23
N SER A 21 -7.78 7.64 -6.37
CA SER A 21 -6.64 8.49 -6.78
C SER A 21 -5.79 7.81 -7.86
N THR A 22 -5.66 8.42 -9.03
CA THR A 22 -4.88 7.85 -10.15
C THR A 22 -3.37 7.85 -9.92
N ASP A 23 -2.90 8.53 -8.87
CA ASP A 23 -1.49 8.70 -8.52
C ASP A 23 -1.05 7.87 -7.30
N ASN A 24 -1.86 6.87 -6.91
CA ASN A 24 -1.60 6.04 -5.73
C ASN A 24 -1.46 6.85 -4.43
N TYR A 25 -2.20 7.96 -4.32
CA TYR A 25 -2.15 8.88 -3.18
C TYR A 25 -0.72 9.42 -2.96
N GLY A 26 0.03 9.65 -4.04
CA GLY A 26 1.41 10.12 -4.01
C GLY A 26 2.45 9.09 -3.57
N TYR A 27 2.05 7.89 -3.14
CA TYR A 27 2.97 6.84 -2.78
C TYR A 27 3.61 6.20 -4.02
N PRO A 28 4.88 5.77 -3.96
CA PRO A 28 5.51 5.06 -5.07
C PRO A 28 4.80 3.73 -5.31
N SER A 29 4.50 3.40 -6.57
CA SER A 29 3.88 2.11 -6.91
C SER A 29 4.86 0.92 -6.83
N HIS A 30 6.16 1.19 -6.78
CA HIS A 30 7.21 0.16 -6.69
C HIS A 30 8.43 0.67 -5.92
N ILE A 31 8.94 -0.18 -5.02
CA ILE A 31 10.22 0.00 -4.35
C ILE A 31 11.09 -1.25 -4.50
N THR A 32 12.39 -1.05 -4.60
CA THR A 32 13.38 -2.13 -4.70
C THR A 32 14.39 -2.04 -3.57
N PHE A 33 14.72 -3.17 -2.96
CA PHE A 33 15.82 -3.34 -2.02
C PHE A 33 16.93 -4.20 -2.63
N GLU A 34 18.17 -3.90 -2.26
CA GLU A 34 19.31 -4.77 -2.54
C GLU A 34 19.34 -5.97 -1.60
N LYS A 35 20.24 -6.93 -1.87
CA LYS A 35 20.39 -8.16 -1.08
C LYS A 35 20.61 -7.89 0.41
N ASP A 36 21.25 -6.79 0.77
CA ASP A 36 21.54 -6.47 2.17
C ASP A 36 20.30 -5.93 2.92
N GLY A 37 19.20 -5.69 2.20
CA GLY A 37 17.97 -5.14 2.76
C GLY A 37 18.15 -3.69 3.17
N GLY A 38 17.67 -3.35 4.36
CA GLY A 38 17.77 -2.01 4.91
C GLY A 38 16.42 -1.31 5.00
N THR A 39 16.44 0.01 5.11
CA THR A 39 15.24 0.81 5.36
C THR A 39 15.07 1.88 4.30
N LYS A 40 13.84 2.04 3.80
CA LYS A 40 13.41 3.15 2.96
C LYS A 40 12.26 3.87 3.61
N VAL A 41 12.24 5.19 3.48
CA VAL A 41 11.10 6.02 3.88
C VAL A 41 10.42 6.48 2.60
N CYS A 42 9.12 6.30 2.54
CA CYS A 42 8.29 6.85 1.46
C CYS A 42 7.13 7.63 2.07
N SER A 43 6.62 8.57 1.29
CA SER A 43 5.52 9.44 1.68
C SER A 43 4.48 9.49 0.58
N GLY A 44 3.22 9.64 0.98
CA GLY A 44 2.11 9.98 0.09
C GLY A 44 1.59 11.39 0.35
N THR A 45 0.41 11.68 -0.19
CA THR A 45 -0.36 12.91 0.02
C THR A 45 -1.54 12.70 0.98
N SER A 46 -1.75 11.46 1.43
CA SER A 46 -2.80 11.09 2.39
C SER A 46 -2.32 9.93 3.24
N GLY A 47 -2.61 9.96 4.54
CA GLY A 47 -2.13 8.95 5.45
C GLY A 47 -2.98 7.70 5.51
N CYS A 48 -2.32 6.54 5.65
CA CYS A 48 -2.99 5.25 5.76
C CYS A 48 -3.58 5.04 7.16
N TYR A 49 -4.78 4.45 7.25
CA TYR A 49 -5.35 3.99 8.52
C TYR A 49 -5.08 2.51 8.80
N GLN A 50 -4.66 1.76 7.79
CA GLN A 50 -4.24 0.36 7.89
C GLN A 50 -3.19 0.07 6.83
N VAL A 51 -2.29 -0.88 7.11
CA VAL A 51 -1.29 -1.36 6.15
C VAL A 51 -1.28 -2.87 6.20
N GLU A 52 -1.55 -3.51 5.07
CA GLU A 52 -1.47 -4.95 4.89
C GLU A 52 -0.29 -5.31 3.98
N ILE A 53 0.34 -6.44 4.28
CA ILE A 53 1.43 -7.01 3.49
C ILE A 53 1.01 -8.42 3.05
N HIS A 54 1.10 -8.68 1.76
CA HIS A 54 0.70 -9.95 1.16
C HIS A 54 1.61 -10.36 -0.01
N ASP A 55 1.52 -11.63 -0.42
CA ASP A 55 2.21 -12.18 -1.58
C ASP A 55 1.45 -11.93 -2.89
N TYR A 56 1.89 -12.52 -4.01
CA TYR A 56 1.23 -12.33 -5.31
C TYR A 56 -0.21 -12.84 -5.37
N ASN A 57 -0.57 -13.83 -4.56
CA ASN A 57 -1.91 -14.40 -4.54
C ASN A 57 -2.87 -13.59 -3.65
N GLY A 58 -2.36 -12.54 -2.98
CA GLY A 58 -3.11 -11.82 -1.96
C GLY A 58 -3.06 -12.50 -0.59
N ASP A 59 -2.27 -13.57 -0.44
CA ASP A 59 -2.11 -14.26 0.83
C ASP A 59 -1.12 -13.48 1.71
N GLY A 60 -1.60 -12.98 2.85
CA GLY A 60 -0.81 -12.23 3.80
C GLY A 60 -1.29 -12.48 5.22
N ASN A 61 -0.37 -12.81 6.12
CA ASN A 61 -0.66 -12.89 7.55
C ASN A 61 0.10 -11.78 8.28
N THR A 62 -0.28 -10.53 7.96
CA THR A 62 0.35 -9.36 8.55
C THR A 62 0.13 -9.37 10.06
N THR A 63 1.22 -9.44 10.80
CA THR A 63 1.21 -9.35 12.25
C THR A 63 1.37 -7.89 12.66
N TYR A 64 0.51 -7.43 13.56
CA TYR A 64 0.52 -6.05 14.06
C TYR A 64 1.05 -5.98 15.48
N SER A 65 1.88 -4.98 15.75
CA SER A 65 2.32 -4.62 17.10
C SER A 65 2.42 -3.12 17.28
N LYS A 66 2.36 -2.66 18.53
CA LYS A 66 2.51 -1.25 18.89
C LYS A 66 3.98 -0.95 19.20
N GLY A 67 4.52 0.06 18.54
CA GLY A 67 5.80 0.69 18.85
C GLY A 67 5.65 1.97 19.67
N GLU A 68 6.75 2.67 19.89
CA GLU A 68 6.77 3.96 20.58
C GLU A 68 6.03 5.05 19.79
N ASN A 69 5.55 6.08 20.50
CA ASN A 69 4.91 7.27 19.90
C ASN A 69 3.76 6.92 18.94
N ASP A 70 2.91 5.98 19.36
CA ASP A 70 1.75 5.47 18.61
C ASP A 70 2.08 4.93 17.21
N THR A 71 3.32 4.48 17.02
CA THR A 71 3.73 3.77 15.81
C THR A 71 3.08 2.40 15.76
N ILE A 72 2.46 2.07 14.63
CA ILE A 72 2.01 0.72 14.30
C ILE A 72 3.12 0.05 13.49
N ILE A 73 3.41 -1.19 13.84
CA ILE A 73 4.39 -2.03 13.17
C ILE A 73 3.64 -3.20 12.54
N ALA A 74 3.58 -3.23 11.21
CA ALA A 74 3.03 -4.31 10.41
C ALA A 74 4.18 -5.14 9.84
N THR A 75 4.18 -6.45 10.10
CA THR A 75 5.25 -7.35 9.64
C THR A 75 4.68 -8.57 8.96
N TYR A 76 5.27 -8.95 7.82
CA TYR A 76 5.02 -10.23 7.17
C TYR A 76 6.29 -10.70 6.48
N ASP A 77 6.68 -11.95 6.76
CA ASP A 77 7.89 -12.59 6.24
C ASP A 77 9.14 -11.70 6.42
N TRP A 78 9.77 -11.24 5.34
CA TRP A 78 11.02 -10.47 5.36
C TRP A 78 10.82 -8.95 5.40
N LEU A 79 9.58 -8.48 5.49
CA LEU A 79 9.23 -7.07 5.37
C LEU A 79 8.50 -6.55 6.62
N THR A 80 8.97 -5.41 7.11
CA THR A 80 8.36 -4.68 8.23
C THR A 80 8.05 -3.26 7.81
N VAL A 81 6.86 -2.78 8.13
CA VAL A 81 6.41 -1.41 7.84
C VAL A 81 6.02 -0.74 9.15
N LYS A 82 6.60 0.43 9.39
CA LYS A 82 6.25 1.30 10.51
C LYS A 82 5.54 2.53 9.99
N PHE A 83 4.38 2.82 10.57
CA PHE A 83 3.55 3.97 10.22
C PHE A 83 2.78 4.45 11.44
N ARG A 84 2.20 5.64 11.37
CA ARG A 84 1.20 6.11 12.33
C ARG A 84 -0.10 6.35 11.58
N LEU A 85 -1.21 6.16 12.27
CA LEU A 85 -2.54 6.36 11.69
C LEU A 85 -2.66 7.77 11.11
N TYR A 86 -3.17 7.85 9.88
CA TYR A 86 -3.43 9.10 9.15
C TYR A 86 -2.18 9.97 8.95
N THR A 87 -0.98 9.39 9.04
CA THR A 87 0.26 10.05 8.63
C THR A 87 0.69 9.56 7.26
N GLU A 88 1.22 10.48 6.46
CA GLU A 88 1.59 10.23 5.07
C GLU A 88 2.86 9.38 4.93
N VAL A 89 3.56 9.08 6.03
CA VAL A 89 4.91 8.49 5.98
C VAL A 89 4.89 7.01 6.34
N LEU A 90 5.46 6.19 5.46
CA LEU A 90 5.71 4.76 5.69
C LEU A 90 7.23 4.53 5.74
N LYS A 91 7.68 3.90 6.83
CA LYS A 91 9.06 3.43 6.97
C LYS A 91 9.10 1.93 6.75
N ILE A 92 9.64 1.52 5.61
CA ILE A 92 9.65 0.15 5.12
C ILE A 92 11.06 -0.42 5.32
N THR A 93 11.15 -1.53 6.03
CA THR A 93 12.41 -2.22 6.36
C THR A 93 12.37 -3.63 5.81
N ALA A 94 13.34 -3.97 4.95
CA ALA A 94 13.55 -5.31 4.45
C ALA A 94 14.71 -5.98 5.19
N LEU A 95 14.51 -7.22 5.62
CA LEU A 95 15.61 -8.07 6.08
C LEU A 95 16.57 -8.40 4.92
N PRO A 96 17.84 -8.74 5.18
CA PRO A 96 18.74 -9.26 4.15
C PRO A 96 18.15 -10.48 3.44
N ASN A 97 18.40 -10.58 2.13
CA ASN A 97 18.04 -11.72 1.30
C ASN A 97 19.26 -12.62 1.09
N THR A 98 19.30 -13.73 1.81
CA THR A 98 20.38 -14.72 1.74
C THR A 98 20.09 -15.85 0.76
N THR A 99 18.92 -15.85 0.11
CA THR A 99 18.46 -16.97 -0.73
C THR A 99 19.07 -16.98 -2.14
N GLY A 100 19.64 -15.84 -2.59
CA GLY A 100 20.12 -15.65 -3.96
C GLY A 100 19.01 -15.60 -5.02
N LYS A 101 17.74 -15.53 -4.60
CA LYS A 101 16.58 -15.41 -5.48
C LYS A 101 15.84 -14.12 -5.20
N LYS A 102 15.37 -13.46 -6.26
CA LYS A 102 14.47 -12.31 -6.14
C LYS A 102 13.20 -12.73 -5.39
N ARG A 103 12.79 -11.93 -4.41
CA ARG A 103 11.53 -12.08 -3.67
C ARG A 103 10.67 -10.83 -3.79
N THR A 104 9.35 -10.99 -3.66
CA THR A 104 8.39 -9.90 -3.86
C THR A 104 7.25 -10.05 -2.89
N LEU A 105 6.89 -8.93 -2.27
CA LEU A 105 5.67 -8.75 -1.50
C LEU A 105 4.97 -7.47 -1.97
N TYR A 106 3.71 -7.33 -1.61
CA TYR A 106 2.89 -6.17 -1.90
C TYR A 106 2.42 -5.56 -0.60
N LEU A 107 2.35 -4.24 -0.58
CA LEU A 107 1.86 -3.45 0.53
C LEU A 107 0.61 -2.71 0.08
N SER A 108 -0.50 -2.89 0.79
CA SER A 108 -1.72 -2.11 0.61
C SER A 108 -1.95 -1.22 1.81
N GLY A 109 -1.75 0.08 1.63
CA GLY A 109 -2.07 1.11 2.61
C GLY A 109 -3.49 1.63 2.39
N MET A 110 -4.40 1.37 3.32
CA MET A 110 -5.79 1.81 3.18
C MET A 110 -5.91 3.32 3.39
N VAL A 111 -6.45 4.03 2.40
CA VAL A 111 -6.70 5.47 2.37
C VAL A 111 -8.15 5.71 1.98
N ASN A 112 -8.97 6.18 2.93
CA ASN A 112 -10.42 6.28 2.76
C ASN A 112 -11.03 4.93 2.34
N ASP A 113 -11.74 4.86 1.21
CA ASP A 113 -12.38 3.63 0.72
C ASP A 113 -11.50 2.84 -0.28
N PHE A 114 -10.24 3.23 -0.45
CA PHE A 114 -9.32 2.66 -1.44
C PHE A 114 -7.97 2.27 -0.81
N SER A 115 -7.10 1.65 -1.61
CA SER A 115 -5.73 1.31 -1.22
C SER A 115 -4.71 2.11 -2.04
N ALA A 116 -3.62 2.49 -1.37
CA ALA A 116 -2.35 2.82 -1.98
C ALA A 116 -1.49 1.56 -2.02
N ASP A 117 -1.22 1.04 -3.21
CA ASP A 117 -0.54 -0.22 -3.39
C ASP A 117 0.93 -0.02 -3.80
N ILE A 118 1.84 -0.70 -3.10
CA ILE A 118 3.28 -0.61 -3.33
C ILE A 118 3.81 -2.02 -3.53
N LYS A 119 4.32 -2.30 -4.73
CA LYS A 119 5.11 -3.50 -4.97
C LYS A 119 6.47 -3.36 -4.29
N VAL A 120 6.91 -4.35 -3.54
CA VAL A 120 8.21 -4.38 -2.88
C VAL A 120 9.01 -5.55 -3.41
N THR A 121 10.10 -5.28 -4.14
CA THR A 121 11.00 -6.32 -4.63
C THR A 121 12.33 -6.26 -3.92
N GLN A 122 12.93 -7.43 -3.68
CA GLN A 122 14.31 -7.51 -3.18
C GLN A 122 15.12 -8.50 -4.01
N HIS A 123 16.35 -8.10 -4.34
CA HIS A 123 17.31 -8.91 -5.09
C HIS A 123 18.10 -9.88 -4.20
#